data_AF-A0A757VTE3-F1
#
_entry.id   AF-A0A757VTE3-F1
#
_cell.length_a   1.000
_cell.length_b   1.000
_cell.length_c   1.000
_cell.angle_alpha   90.00
_cell.angle_beta   90.00
_cell.angle_gamma   90.00
#
_symmetry.space_group_name_H-M   'P 1'
#
loop_
_entity.id
_entity.type
_entity.pdbx_description
1 polymer ?
#
loop_
_entity_poly.entity_id
_entity_poly.type
_entity_poly.pdbx_seq_one_letter_code
_entity_poly.pdbx_strand_id
1 'polypeptide(L)'
;MEKSYFQIDPKIQRLVVCMNTSGMKTYASCQGHGFPVRKRLPYVAFMAPLPLAQRLARLVREDAESLSPQLYWGWEVTARFNSLFRLCWRLAPENPHLYGYRYWRKTLDKDFQQLCLLIKYSVQ
;
A
#
# COMPACT_ATOMS: atom_id res chain seq x y z
N MET A 1 -4.82 -17.20 26.97
CA MET A 1 -3.91 -16.11 26.55
C MET A 1 -4.45 -15.51 25.26
N GLU A 2 -5.23 -14.44 25.37
CA GLU A 2 -5.64 -13.66 24.19
C GLU A 2 -4.41 -12.98 23.60
N LYS A 3 -3.98 -13.44 22.42
CA LYS A 3 -2.99 -12.70 21.63
C LYS A 3 -3.65 -11.38 21.20
N SER A 4 -3.07 -10.25 21.57
CA SER A 4 -3.45 -8.94 21.05
C SER A 4 -3.45 -8.98 19.51
N TYR A 5 -4.63 -8.98 18.91
CA TYR A 5 -4.85 -9.15 17.46
C TYR A 5 -4.51 -7.90 16.61
N PHE A 6 -3.77 -6.93 17.16
CA PHE A 6 -3.49 -5.64 16.52
C PHE A 6 -2.00 -5.34 16.33
N GLN A 7 -1.14 -6.35 16.20
CA GLN A 7 0.26 -6.10 15.89
C GLN A 7 0.42 -5.82 14.39
N ILE A 8 0.62 -4.55 14.04
CA ILE A 8 0.99 -4.15 12.69
C ILE A 8 2.45 -4.59 12.43
N ASP A 9 2.68 -5.22 11.28
CA ASP A 9 4.02 -5.58 10.83
C ASP A 9 4.97 -4.35 10.86
N PRO A 10 6.15 -4.41 11.51
CA PRO A 10 6.95 -3.21 11.79
C PRO A 10 7.34 -2.38 10.57
N LYS A 11 7.64 -3.03 9.43
CA LYS A 11 8.12 -2.31 8.25
C LYS A 11 7.03 -1.50 7.54
N ILE A 12 5.78 -1.99 7.56
CA ILE A 12 4.64 -1.32 6.92
C ILE A 12 3.91 -0.37 7.89
N GLN A 13 4.24 -0.43 9.19
CA GLN A 13 3.59 0.35 10.23
C GLN A 13 3.51 1.85 9.92
N ARG A 14 4.59 2.45 9.42
CA ARG A 14 4.61 3.88 9.07
C ARG A 14 3.60 4.23 7.97
N LEU A 15 3.47 3.38 6.96
CA LEU A 15 2.48 3.54 5.89
C LEU A 15 1.06 3.41 6.43
N VAL A 16 0.81 2.41 7.27
CA VAL A 16 -0.50 2.20 7.91
C VAL A 16 -0.90 3.42 8.75
N VAL A 17 0.00 3.93 9.60
CA VAL A 17 -0.24 5.14 10.40
C VAL A 17 -0.53 6.33 9.50
N CYS A 18 0.29 6.54 8.46
CA CYS A 18 0.08 7.63 7.50
C CYS A 18 -1.30 7.57 6.86
N MET A 19 -1.74 6.39 6.40
CA MET A 19 -3.05 6.22 5.79
C MET A 19 -4.18 6.54 6.76
N ASN A 20 -4.11 6.05 8.01
CA ASN A 20 -5.12 6.37 9.03
C ASN A 20 -5.18 7.87 9.34
N THR A 21 -4.03 8.54 9.47
CA THR A 21 -3.99 9.99 9.71
C THR A 21 -4.50 10.81 8.51
N SER A 22 -4.52 10.23 7.31
CA SER A 22 -5.04 10.85 6.09
C SER A 22 -6.50 10.47 5.80
N GLY A 23 -7.25 9.97 6.79
CA GLY A 23 -8.68 9.67 6.67
C GLY A 23 -9.01 8.32 6.03
N MET A 24 -8.03 7.44 5.83
CA MET A 24 -8.25 6.07 5.34
C MET A 24 -8.22 5.07 6.50
N LYS A 25 -9.37 4.54 6.90
CA LYS A 25 -9.47 3.61 8.04
C LYS A 25 -8.94 2.23 7.66
N THR A 26 -7.70 1.93 8.02
CA THR A 26 -7.08 0.62 7.75
C THR A 26 -7.65 -0.45 8.69
N TYR A 27 -7.88 -1.66 8.18
CA TYR A 27 -8.36 -2.78 9.00
C TYR A 27 -7.53 -4.06 8.85
N ALA A 28 -6.67 -4.15 7.84
CA ALA A 28 -5.69 -5.22 7.70
C ALA A 28 -4.47 -4.73 6.92
N SER A 29 -3.30 -5.27 7.23
CA SER A 29 -2.08 -5.00 6.47
C SER A 29 -1.11 -6.18 6.56
N CYS A 30 -0.16 -6.23 5.64
CA CYS A 30 0.93 -7.18 5.63
C CYS A 30 2.14 -6.47 5.03
N GLN A 31 3.31 -6.57 5.66
CA GLN A 31 4.52 -5.98 5.09
C GLN A 31 5.09 -6.77 3.90
N GLY A 32 4.55 -7.96 3.62
CA GLY A 32 5.07 -8.89 2.64
C GLY A 32 6.24 -9.71 3.19
N HIS A 33 6.36 -10.96 2.75
CA HIS A 33 7.26 -11.94 3.35
C HIS A 33 7.80 -12.94 2.32
N GLY A 34 8.98 -13.51 2.60
CA GLY A 34 9.61 -14.55 1.78
C GLY A 34 10.60 -14.06 0.73
N PHE A 35 11.29 -15.01 0.12
CA PHE A 35 12.27 -14.81 -0.95
C PHE A 35 11.91 -15.70 -2.15
N PRO A 36 11.87 -15.19 -3.39
CA PRO A 36 11.98 -13.77 -3.77
C PRO A 36 10.89 -12.91 -3.10
N VAL A 37 11.08 -11.59 -3.06
CA VAL A 37 10.21 -10.63 -2.37
C VAL A 37 8.75 -10.72 -2.83
N ARG A 38 8.51 -11.25 -4.04
CA ARG A 38 7.19 -11.50 -4.62
C ARG A 38 6.46 -12.73 -4.05
N LYS A 39 7.09 -13.57 -3.22
CA LYS A 39 6.47 -14.78 -2.65
C LYS A 39 5.19 -14.45 -1.87
N ARG A 40 5.21 -13.36 -1.10
CA ARG A 40 4.03 -12.75 -0.49
C ARG A 40 4.20 -11.24 -0.52
N LEU A 41 3.48 -10.56 -1.41
CA LEU A 41 3.54 -9.11 -1.55
C LEU A 41 2.87 -8.38 -0.37
N PRO A 42 3.32 -7.16 -0.04
CA PRO A 42 2.65 -6.33 0.94
C PRO A 42 1.25 -5.91 0.48
N TYR A 43 0.43 -5.51 1.44
CA TYR A 43 -0.80 -4.79 1.15
C TYR A 43 -1.27 -3.98 2.36
N VAL A 44 -2.11 -2.99 2.11
CA VAL A 44 -2.95 -2.35 3.13
C VAL A 44 -4.40 -2.38 2.66
N ALA A 45 -5.28 -2.94 3.48
CA ALA A 45 -6.72 -2.94 3.26
C ALA A 45 -7.38 -1.88 4.13
N PHE A 46 -8.23 -1.05 3.51
CA PHE A 46 -8.77 0.14 4.15
C PHE A 46 -10.20 0.46 3.69
N MET A 47 -10.90 1.22 4.50
CA MET A 47 -12.18 1.85 4.19
C MET A 47 -11.95 3.35 3.98
N ALA A 48 -12.51 3.89 2.91
CA ALA A 48 -12.45 5.32 2.57
C ALA A 48 -13.63 5.68 1.65
N PRO A 49 -14.09 6.95 1.65
CA PRO A 49 -15.01 7.44 0.62
C PRO A 49 -14.44 7.24 -0.78
N LEU A 50 -15.32 6.97 -1.76
CA LEU A 50 -14.93 6.74 -3.16
C LEU A 50 -14.00 7.83 -3.71
N PRO A 51 -14.25 9.15 -3.52
CA PRO A 51 -13.35 10.18 -4.04
C PRO A 51 -11.93 10.10 -3.47
N LEU A 52 -11.77 9.71 -2.19
CA LEU A 52 -10.45 9.58 -1.57
C LEU A 52 -9.70 8.36 -2.14
N ALA A 53 -10.40 7.23 -2.31
CA ALA A 53 -9.81 6.05 -2.92
C ALA A 53 -9.45 6.27 -4.40
N GLN A 54 -10.30 6.96 -5.16
CA GLN A 54 -10.04 7.35 -6.55
C GLN A 54 -8.81 8.26 -6.67
N ARG A 55 -8.65 9.24 -5.77
CA ARG A 55 -7.44 10.07 -5.74
C ARG A 55 -6.19 9.23 -5.52
N LEU A 56 -6.20 8.34 -4.54
CA LEU A 56 -5.05 7.47 -4.30
C LEU A 56 -4.77 6.56 -5.50
N ALA A 57 -5.80 5.95 -6.08
CA ALA A 57 -5.68 5.09 -7.27
C ALA A 57 -5.06 5.85 -8.44
N ARG A 58 -5.48 7.10 -8.65
CA ARG A 58 -4.95 7.97 -9.69
C ARG A 58 -3.48 8.30 -9.44
N LEU A 59 -3.11 8.69 -8.22
CA LEU A 59 -1.73 9.05 -7.87
C LEU A 59 -0.75 7.90 -8.12
N VAL A 60 -1.09 6.69 -7.67
CA VAL A 60 -0.18 5.53 -7.85
C VAL A 60 -0.10 5.09 -9.32
N ARG A 61 -1.17 5.29 -10.10
CA ARG A 61 -1.18 5.00 -11.54
C ARG A 61 -0.39 6.02 -12.34
N GLU A 62 -0.60 7.31 -12.07
CA GLU A 62 0.16 8.41 -12.70
C GLU A 62 1.66 8.28 -12.41
N ASP A 63 2.06 7.89 -11.19
CA ASP A 63 3.47 7.61 -10.87
C ASP A 63 4.02 6.42 -11.69
N ALA A 64 3.27 5.31 -11.72
CA ALA A 64 3.69 4.09 -12.41
C ALA A 64 3.79 4.24 -13.93
N GLU A 65 2.96 5.11 -14.53
CA GLU A 65 2.92 5.41 -15.97
C GLU A 65 3.89 6.55 -16.37
N SER A 66 4.51 7.21 -15.40
CA SER A 66 5.43 8.33 -15.67
C SER A 66 6.77 7.87 -16.27
N LEU A 67 7.46 8.79 -16.96
CA LEU A 67 8.80 8.55 -17.50
C LEU A 67 9.86 8.37 -16.39
N SER A 68 9.58 8.87 -15.18
CA SER A 68 10.47 8.79 -14.02
C SER A 68 9.66 8.50 -12.74
N PRO A 69 9.22 7.24 -12.56
CA PRO A 69 8.45 6.84 -11.37
C PRO A 69 9.24 7.04 -10.09
N GLN A 70 8.58 7.55 -9.05
CA GLN A 70 9.19 7.71 -7.73
C GLN A 70 9.13 6.41 -6.93
N LEU A 71 8.17 5.54 -7.22
CA LEU A 71 8.07 4.19 -6.66
C LEU A 71 8.91 3.21 -7.47
N TYR A 72 9.48 2.21 -6.79
CA TYR A 72 10.21 1.11 -7.43
C TYR A 72 9.30 0.01 -7.97
N TRP A 73 8.07 -0.06 -7.45
CA TRP A 73 7.03 -0.97 -7.89
C TRP A 73 5.82 -0.18 -8.39
N GLY A 74 5.13 -0.72 -9.39
CA GLY A 74 3.78 -0.27 -9.71
C GLY A 74 2.85 -0.66 -8.56
N TRP A 75 2.12 0.31 -8.02
CA TRP A 75 1.12 0.11 -6.97
C TRP A 75 -0.28 0.32 -7.52
N GLU A 76 -1.24 -0.44 -7.01
CA GLU A 76 -2.64 -0.36 -7.43
C GLU A 76 -3.58 -0.31 -6.22
N VAL A 77 -4.67 0.44 -6.36
CA VAL A 77 -5.82 0.41 -5.46
C VAL A 77 -6.95 -0.38 -6.11
N THR A 78 -7.33 -1.52 -5.51
CA THR A 78 -8.42 -2.37 -5.99
C THR A 78 -9.65 -2.31 -5.09
N ALA A 79 -10.83 -2.27 -5.68
CA ALA A 79 -12.12 -2.37 -4.98
C ALA A 79 -12.41 -3.84 -4.60
N ARG A 80 -12.86 -4.08 -3.36
CA ARG A 80 -13.27 -5.41 -2.87
C ARG A 80 -14.43 -5.29 -1.88
N PHE A 81 -15.22 -6.35 -1.74
CA PHE A 81 -16.13 -6.49 -0.61
C PHE A 81 -15.45 -7.26 0.53
N ASN A 82 -15.61 -6.79 1.76
CA ASN A 82 -15.18 -7.54 2.94
C ASN A 82 -16.21 -8.62 3.34
N SER A 83 -15.97 -9.34 4.43
CA SER A 83 -16.87 -10.40 4.94
C SER A 83 -18.27 -9.90 5.35
N LEU A 84 -18.44 -8.58 5.52
CA LEU A 84 -19.70 -7.93 5.82
C LEU A 84 -20.34 -7.31 4.57
N PHE A 85 -19.87 -7.67 3.37
CA PHE A 85 -20.32 -7.13 2.08
C PHE A 85 -20.21 -5.60 1.95
N ARG A 86 -19.29 -4.97 2.70
CA ARG A 86 -19.02 -3.53 2.59
C ARG A 86 -17.91 -3.29 1.57
N LEU A 87 -18.10 -2.29 0.71
CA LEU A 87 -17.08 -1.84 -0.23
C LEU A 87 -15.84 -1.35 0.54
N CYS A 88 -14.70 -1.92 0.20
CA CYS A 88 -13.40 -1.66 0.77
C CYS A 88 -12.37 -1.53 -0.35
N TRP A 89 -11.19 -1.04 0.02
CA TRP A 89 -10.08 -0.81 -0.90
C TRP A 89 -8.85 -1.57 -0.45
N ARG A 90 -8.03 -1.97 -1.40
CA ARG A 90 -6.74 -2.62 -1.15
C ARG A 90 -5.65 -1.95 -1.96
N LEU A 91 -4.67 -1.40 -1.27
CA LEU A 91 -3.41 -0.89 -1.85
C LEU A 91 -2.38 -2.03 -1.83
N ALA A 92 -1.86 -2.42 -3.00
CA ALA A 92 -0.83 -3.46 -3.11
C ALA A 92 0.07 -3.20 -4.34
N PRO A 93 1.33 -3.67 -4.35
CA PRO A 93 2.16 -3.62 -5.54
C PRO A 93 1.75 -4.72 -6.52
N GLU A 94 1.92 -4.48 -7.80
CA GLU A 94 1.68 -5.45 -8.88
C GLU A 94 2.99 -6.05 -9.41
N ASN A 95 3.81 -5.22 -10.04
CA ASN A 95 5.06 -5.59 -10.69
C ASN A 95 6.15 -4.55 -10.37
N PRO A 96 7.40 -4.98 -10.23
CA PRO A 96 8.51 -4.04 -10.11
C PRO A 96 8.79 -3.38 -11.47
N HIS A 97 9.23 -2.12 -11.47
CA HIS A 97 9.62 -1.44 -12.71
C HIS A 97 10.89 -2.07 -13.33
N LEU A 98 11.82 -2.54 -12.49
CA LEU A 98 12.97 -3.34 -12.93
C LEU A 98 12.88 -4.78 -12.42
N TYR A 99 13.10 -5.75 -13.31
CA TYR A 99 12.98 -7.17 -12.98
C TYR A 99 13.80 -7.58 -11.74
N GLY A 100 14.99 -7.01 -11.54
CA GLY A 100 15.86 -7.31 -10.40
C GLY A 100 15.28 -6.94 -9.02
N TYR A 101 14.36 -5.97 -8.95
CA TYR A 101 13.79 -5.51 -7.68
C TYR A 101 12.97 -6.58 -6.96
N ARG A 102 12.51 -7.63 -7.67
CA ARG A 102 11.86 -8.79 -7.07
C ARG A 102 12.71 -9.53 -6.04
N TYR A 103 14.02 -9.30 -6.01
CA TYR A 103 14.95 -9.90 -5.05
C TYR A 103 15.39 -8.91 -3.96
N TRP A 104 15.05 -7.62 -4.09
CA TRP A 104 15.59 -6.55 -3.25
C TRP A 104 14.52 -5.95 -2.35
N ARG A 105 14.40 -6.47 -1.13
CA ARG A 105 13.40 -6.02 -0.15
C ARG A 105 13.43 -4.51 0.12
N LYS A 106 14.62 -3.91 0.04
CA LYS A 106 14.84 -2.47 0.24
C LYS A 106 13.99 -1.60 -0.70
N THR A 107 13.62 -2.09 -1.88
CA THR A 107 12.76 -1.35 -2.82
C THR A 107 11.36 -1.13 -2.25
N LEU A 108 10.70 -2.18 -1.75
CA LEU A 108 9.42 -2.06 -1.06
C LEU A 108 9.51 -1.22 0.22
N ASP A 109 10.58 -1.36 0.99
CA ASP A 109 10.76 -0.57 2.22
C ASP A 109 10.89 0.93 1.90
N LYS A 110 11.48 1.30 0.75
CA LYS A 110 11.49 2.67 0.24
C LYS A 110 10.13 3.11 -0.31
N ASP A 111 9.43 2.24 -1.05
CA ASP A 111 8.08 2.55 -1.55
C ASP A 111 7.12 2.88 -0.41
N PHE A 112 7.20 2.18 0.72
CA PHE A 112 6.36 2.50 1.88
C PHE A 112 6.57 3.94 2.37
N GLN A 113 7.81 4.43 2.33
CA GLN A 113 8.15 5.80 2.72
C GLN A 113 7.65 6.80 1.67
N GLN A 114 7.84 6.48 0.39
CA GLN A 114 7.45 7.35 -0.72
C GLN A 114 5.92 7.46 -0.84
N LEU A 115 5.18 6.35 -0.64
CA LEU A 115 3.73 6.35 -0.57
C LEU A 115 3.21 7.28 0.54
N CYS A 116 3.87 7.34 1.70
CA CYS A 116 3.50 8.32 2.73
C CYS A 116 3.63 9.75 2.23
N LEU A 117 4.66 10.06 1.46
CA LEU A 117 4.86 11.40 0.89
C LEU A 117 3.76 11.70 -0.13
N LEU A 118 3.53 10.81 -1.10
CA LEU A 118 2.49 10.96 -2.13
C LEU A 118 1.10 11.18 -1.51
N ILE A 119 0.75 10.40 -0.48
CA ILE A 119 -0.52 10.54 0.24
C ILE A 119 -0.61 11.92 0.90
N LYS A 120 0.43 12.37 1.61
CA LYS A 120 0.40 13.65 2.34
C LYS A 120 0.29 14.86 1.43
N TYR A 121 0.98 14.86 0.29
CA TYR A 121 0.90 15.96 -0.68
C TYR A 121 -0.47 16.06 -1.37
N SER A 122 -1.29 15.00 -1.33
CA SER A 122 -2.60 14.96 -1.98
C SER A 122 -3.78 15.39 -1.10
N VAL A 123 -3.53 15.69 0.18
CA VAL A 123 -4.55 16.08 1.17
C VAL A 123 -4.56 17.62 1.38
N GLN A 124 -3.62 18.33 0.77
CA GLN A 124 -3.61 19.80 0.66
C GLN A 124 -4.40 20.24 -0.57
#